data_AF-A0A9J6CGU8-F1
#
_entry.id   AF-A0A9J6CGU8-F1
#
_cell.length_a   1.000
_cell.length_b   1.000
_cell.length_c   1.000
_cell.angle_alpha   90.00
_cell.angle_beta   90.00
_cell.angle_gamma   90.00
#
_symmetry.space_group_name_H-M   'P 1'
#
loop_
_entity.id
_entity.type
_entity.pdbx_description
1 polymer ?
#
loop_
_entity_poly.entity_id
_entity_poly.type
_entity_poly.pdbx_seq_one_letter_code
_entity_poly.pdbx_strand_id
1 'polypeptide(L)'
;MDASDPVVFASSVVARQLKRKQRPIPQQVLQYLKNKEIEEDVDEGFSIFIRTFINRNPIGKIFFYKRAIVKKQEKEELEPITLHINNIPIIITPKFHTTLIDGKVFNIITETSSQSCPVCEAKPKDFLKRENCKSTEEGLLHGCQSLHAIVNVFNFLLKLAYRMDNLKWQARGQKEKDSVAERKFQIQERLKRAFGITFDCPRSGGFGNTTTGNLCRRAFAEPGKLLSEALYLDVDLVTNLKRVGLFLAVGGGGGGNCRRNDIENLIFFGKEH
;
A
#
# COMPACT_ATOMS: atom_id res chain seq x y z
N MET A 1 -18.58 -8.51 -15.80
CA MET A 1 -18.59 -7.14 -16.35
C MET A 1 -18.36 -7.24 -17.85
N ASP A 2 -19.27 -6.65 -18.63
CA ASP A 2 -19.08 -6.51 -20.07
C ASP A 2 -17.99 -5.45 -20.33
N ALA A 3 -16.97 -5.82 -21.09
CA ALA A 3 -15.88 -4.91 -21.46
C ALA A 3 -16.34 -3.79 -22.40
N SER A 4 -17.59 -3.86 -22.88
CA SER A 4 -18.27 -2.81 -23.63
C SER A 4 -18.69 -1.61 -22.76
N ASP A 5 -18.72 -1.75 -21.43
CA ASP A 5 -19.08 -0.66 -20.53
C ASP A 5 -18.07 0.50 -20.64
N PRO A 6 -18.49 1.68 -21.14
CA PRO A 6 -17.61 2.83 -21.35
C PRO A 6 -16.92 3.30 -20.06
N VAL A 7 -17.51 3.03 -18.89
CA VAL A 7 -16.97 3.40 -17.58
C VAL A 7 -15.81 2.47 -17.19
N VAL A 8 -15.96 1.16 -17.43
CA VAL A 8 -14.87 0.18 -17.20
C VAL A 8 -13.73 0.44 -18.19
N PHE A 9 -14.07 0.74 -19.44
CA PHE A 9 -13.10 1.12 -20.47
C PHE A 9 -12.37 2.42 -20.11
N ALA A 10 -13.08 3.51 -19.80
CA ALA A 10 -12.49 4.79 -19.43
C ALA A 10 -11.61 4.67 -18.17
N SER A 11 -12.05 3.91 -17.16
CA SER A 11 -11.28 3.69 -15.93
C SER A 11 -9.99 2.91 -16.20
N SER A 12 -10.05 1.90 -17.08
CA SER A 12 -8.87 1.12 -17.48
C SER A 12 -7.88 1.92 -18.34
N VAL A 13 -8.39 2.79 -19.22
CA VAL A 13 -7.61 3.69 -20.07
C VAL A 13 -6.92 4.75 -19.21
N VAL A 14 -7.65 5.38 -18.28
CA VAL A 14 -7.10 6.38 -17.34
C VAL A 14 -6.09 5.74 -16.40
N ALA A 15 -6.35 4.55 -15.85
CA ALA A 15 -5.38 3.83 -15.02
C ALA A 15 -4.11 3.44 -15.78
N ARG A 16 -4.23 3.04 -17.06
CA ARG A 16 -3.08 2.77 -17.94
C ARG A 16 -2.30 4.04 -18.29
N GLN A 17 -2.98 5.16 -18.53
CA GLN A 17 -2.37 6.46 -18.84
C GLN A 17 -1.71 7.11 -17.62
N LEU A 18 -2.26 6.94 -16.42
CA LEU A 18 -1.62 7.35 -15.16
C LEU A 18 -0.34 6.54 -14.88
N LYS A 19 -0.31 5.27 -15.30
CA LYS A 19 0.86 4.38 -15.18
C LYS A 19 1.93 4.64 -16.25
N ARG A 20 1.55 5.22 -17.40
CA ARG A 20 2.41 5.58 -18.54
C ARG A 20 2.22 7.07 -18.85
N LYS A 21 2.92 7.95 -18.13
CA LYS A 21 2.89 9.39 -18.41
C LYS A 21 3.16 9.63 -19.90
N GLN A 22 2.31 10.43 -20.55
CA GLN A 22 2.43 11.06 -21.88
C GLN A 22 1.35 10.72 -22.92
N ARG A 23 0.05 10.65 -22.58
CA ARG A 23 -1.01 10.95 -23.57
C ARG A 23 -2.13 11.79 -22.94
N PRO A 24 -2.67 12.80 -23.65
CA PRO A 24 -3.86 13.50 -23.20
C PRO A 24 -5.05 12.53 -23.08
N ILE A 25 -5.92 12.77 -22.10
CA ILE A 25 -7.14 11.99 -21.92
C ILE A 25 -7.97 12.11 -23.21
N PRO A 26 -8.46 11.00 -23.79
CA PRO A 26 -9.24 11.06 -25.02
C PRO A 26 -10.43 12.02 -24.89
N GLN A 27 -10.65 12.88 -25.89
CA GLN A 27 -11.71 13.90 -25.86
C GLN A 27 -13.10 13.30 -25.59
N GLN A 28 -13.35 12.08 -26.08
CA GLN A 28 -14.59 11.33 -25.84
C GLN A 28 -14.83 11.08 -24.34
N VAL A 29 -13.78 10.78 -23.57
CA VAL A 29 -13.86 10.58 -22.12
C VAL A 29 -14.09 11.91 -21.41
N LEU A 30 -13.41 12.98 -21.85
CA LEU A 30 -13.61 14.34 -21.30
C LEU A 30 -15.03 14.85 -21.55
N GLN A 31 -15.61 14.55 -22.72
CA GLN A 31 -16.96 14.97 -23.09
C GLN A 31 -18.02 14.16 -22.34
N TYR A 32 -17.79 12.86 -22.15
CA TYR A 32 -18.62 12.02 -21.28
C TYR A 32 -18.62 12.50 -19.82
N LEU A 33 -17.45 12.83 -19.25
CA LEU A 33 -17.33 13.34 -17.88
C LEU A 33 -17.89 14.76 -17.69
N LYS A 34 -18.00 15.55 -18.77
CA LYS A 34 -18.68 16.86 -18.77
C LYS A 34 -20.20 16.73 -18.76
N ASN A 35 -20.73 15.69 -19.39
CA ASN A 35 -22.17 15.52 -19.63
C ASN A 35 -22.88 14.68 -18.57
N LYS A 36 -22.16 14.07 -17.61
CA LYS A 36 -22.79 13.37 -16.49
C LYS A 36 -23.02 14.30 -15.31
N GLU A 37 -24.28 14.53 -14.98
CA GLU A 37 -24.67 15.05 -13.68
C GLU A 37 -24.35 14.02 -12.60
N ILE A 38 -23.83 14.50 -11.47
CA ILE A 38 -23.58 13.67 -10.29
C ILE A 38 -24.94 13.62 -9.59
N GLU A 39 -25.59 12.46 -9.54
CA GLU A 39 -26.80 12.27 -8.72
C GLU A 39 -26.47 12.66 -7.28
N GLU A 40 -27.21 13.66 -6.80
CA GLU A 40 -27.04 14.30 -5.50
C GLU A 40 -27.59 13.38 -4.41
N ASP A 41 -26.69 12.71 -3.71
CA ASP A 41 -27.00 12.12 -2.40
C ASP A 41 -25.82 12.45 -1.46
N VAL A 42 -25.60 13.75 -1.23
CA VAL A 42 -24.50 14.25 -0.39
C VAL A 42 -25.00 15.31 0.57
N ASP A 43 -24.73 15.06 1.85
CA ASP A 43 -24.98 15.87 3.03
C ASP A 43 -24.66 17.38 2.83
N GLU A 44 -25.60 18.24 3.25
CA GLU A 44 -25.76 19.63 2.84
C GLU A 44 -24.57 20.54 3.26
N GLY A 45 -23.83 20.13 4.30
CA GLY A 45 -22.65 20.82 4.81
C GLY A 45 -21.38 20.73 3.93
N PHE A 46 -21.33 19.79 2.97
CA PHE A 46 -20.12 19.51 2.16
C PHE A 46 -20.14 20.16 0.76
N SER A 47 -21.23 20.84 0.42
CA SER A 47 -21.59 21.20 -0.96
C SER A 47 -20.71 22.29 -1.60
N ILE A 48 -20.35 23.36 -0.90
CA ILE A 48 -19.80 24.58 -1.55
C ILE A 48 -18.31 24.47 -1.88
N PHE A 49 -17.49 23.95 -0.95
CA PHE A 49 -16.04 23.85 -1.13
C PHE A 49 -15.67 22.78 -2.17
N ILE A 50 -16.40 21.67 -2.17
CA ILE A 50 -16.22 20.53 -3.08
C ILE A 50 -16.74 20.87 -4.48
N ARG A 51 -17.89 21.56 -4.63
CA ARG A 51 -18.36 22.06 -5.94
C ARG A 51 -17.30 22.94 -6.63
N THR A 52 -16.61 23.79 -5.86
CA THR A 52 -15.57 24.68 -6.39
C THR A 52 -14.30 23.92 -6.78
N PHE A 53 -13.90 22.90 -6.02
CA PHE A 53 -12.70 22.10 -6.27
C PHE A 53 -12.89 21.07 -7.40
N ILE A 54 -14.05 20.42 -7.45
CA ILE A 54 -14.44 19.42 -8.45
C ILE A 54 -14.62 20.04 -9.85
N ASN A 55 -15.17 21.26 -9.94
CA ASN A 55 -15.33 21.95 -11.22
C ASN A 55 -14.02 22.49 -11.79
N ARG A 56 -12.99 22.69 -10.95
CA ARG A 56 -11.68 23.20 -11.37
C ARG A 56 -10.65 22.11 -11.70
N ASN A 57 -10.86 20.86 -11.29
CA ASN A 57 -9.87 19.79 -11.49
C ASN A 57 -10.48 18.45 -11.94
N PRO A 58 -10.26 18.01 -13.20
CA PRO A 58 -10.80 16.74 -13.72
C PRO A 58 -10.29 15.50 -12.97
N ILE A 59 -9.15 15.60 -12.27
CA ILE A 59 -8.62 14.51 -11.43
C ILE A 59 -9.48 14.34 -10.16
N GLY A 60 -10.00 15.42 -9.59
CA GLY A 60 -10.88 15.38 -8.42
C GLY A 60 -12.19 14.62 -8.68
N LYS A 61 -12.77 14.80 -9.88
CA LYS A 61 -13.96 14.02 -10.33
C LYS A 61 -13.70 12.51 -10.36
N ILE A 62 -12.51 12.09 -10.78
CA ILE A 62 -12.14 10.67 -10.89
C ILE A 62 -12.05 10.00 -9.50
N PHE A 63 -11.51 10.70 -8.50
CA PHE A 63 -11.42 10.17 -7.13
C PHE A 63 -12.80 10.02 -6.48
N PHE A 64 -13.70 10.98 -6.70
CA PHE A 64 -15.07 10.92 -6.19
C PHE A 64 -15.88 9.78 -6.85
N TYR A 65 -15.71 9.58 -8.16
CA TYR A 65 -16.33 8.47 -8.89
C TYR A 65 -15.86 7.10 -8.38
N LYS A 66 -14.56 6.98 -8.05
CA LYS A 66 -14.00 5.75 -7.48
C LYS A 66 -14.57 5.46 -6.08
N ARG A 67 -14.82 6.49 -5.27
CA ARG A 67 -15.49 6.40 -3.96
C ARG A 67 -16.93 5.89 -4.09
N ALA A 68 -17.69 6.44 -5.03
CA ALA A 68 -19.07 6.03 -5.29
C ALA A 68 -19.17 4.57 -5.80
N ILE A 69 -18.24 4.14 -6.66
CA ILE A 69 -18.21 2.77 -7.18
C ILE A 69 -17.90 1.74 -6.08
N VAL A 70 -16.92 2.01 -5.20
CA VAL A 70 -16.57 1.09 -4.11
C VAL A 70 -17.71 0.99 -3.10
N LYS A 71 -18.31 2.12 -2.69
CA LYS A 71 -19.47 2.11 -1.79
C LYS A 71 -20.71 1.45 -2.41
N LYS A 72 -20.89 1.56 -3.74
CA LYS A 72 -21.97 0.85 -4.46
C LYS A 72 -21.72 -0.66 -4.52
N GLN A 73 -20.47 -1.09 -4.70
CA GLN A 73 -20.08 -2.51 -4.67
C GLN A 73 -20.20 -3.14 -3.28
N GLU A 74 -20.06 -2.38 -2.20
CA GLU A 74 -20.26 -2.86 -0.82
C GLU A 74 -21.73 -3.05 -0.45
N LYS A 75 -22.66 -2.42 -1.19
CA LYS A 75 -24.09 -2.38 -0.84
C LYS A 75 -24.99 -3.22 -1.76
N GLU A 76 -24.50 -3.67 -2.91
CA GLU A 76 -25.22 -4.60 -3.78
C GLU A 76 -24.87 -6.05 -3.38
N GLU A 77 -25.67 -6.64 -2.48
CA GLU A 77 -25.65 -8.09 -2.27
C GLU A 77 -26.02 -8.77 -3.60
N LEU A 78 -25.06 -9.48 -4.22
CA LEU A 78 -25.38 -10.25 -5.42
C LEU A 78 -26.34 -11.38 -5.03
N GLU A 79 -27.39 -11.53 -5.85
CA GLU A 79 -28.36 -12.60 -5.66
C GLU A 79 -27.68 -13.99 -5.70
N PRO A 80 -28.13 -14.95 -4.86
CA PRO A 80 -27.62 -16.30 -4.89
C PRO A 80 -27.78 -16.95 -6.27
N ILE A 81 -26.72 -17.58 -6.76
CA ILE A 81 -26.72 -18.29 -8.03
C ILE A 81 -27.14 -19.73 -7.78
N THR A 82 -28.25 -20.17 -8.38
CA THR A 82 -28.68 -21.57 -8.31
C THR A 82 -28.21 -22.32 -9.55
N LEU A 83 -27.41 -23.36 -9.36
CA LEU A 83 -26.93 -24.26 -10.39
C LEU A 83 -27.57 -25.64 -10.21
N HIS A 84 -28.00 -26.29 -11.29
CA HIS A 84 -28.47 -27.67 -11.24
C HIS A 84 -27.40 -28.60 -11.83
N ILE A 85 -26.80 -29.45 -10.99
CA ILE A 85 -25.86 -30.49 -11.43
C ILE A 85 -26.52 -31.84 -11.18
N ASN A 86 -26.77 -32.62 -12.24
CA ASN A 86 -27.48 -33.92 -12.16
C ASN A 86 -28.83 -33.85 -11.41
N ASN A 87 -29.64 -32.82 -11.69
CA ASN A 87 -30.90 -32.51 -10.99
C ASN A 87 -30.78 -32.17 -9.50
N ILE A 88 -29.57 -32.01 -8.96
CA ILE A 88 -29.34 -31.52 -7.60
C ILE A 88 -29.13 -30.00 -7.65
N PRO A 89 -29.94 -29.19 -6.96
CA PRO A 89 -29.73 -27.75 -6.86
C PRO A 89 -28.56 -27.42 -5.93
N ILE A 90 -27.62 -26.62 -6.41
CA ILE A 90 -26.49 -26.05 -5.66
C ILE A 90 -26.71 -24.54 -5.63
N ILE A 91 -26.82 -23.98 -4.43
CA ILE A 91 -27.00 -22.54 -4.23
C ILE A 91 -25.64 -21.94 -3.84
N ILE A 92 -25.14 -21.02 -4.66
CA ILE A 92 -23.89 -20.31 -4.45
C ILE A 92 -24.21 -18.89 -4.00
N THR A 93 -23.87 -18.56 -2.76
CA THR A 93 -23.99 -17.19 -2.22
C THR A 93 -22.63 -16.49 -2.29
N PRO A 94 -22.38 -15.62 -3.29
CA PRO A 94 -21.12 -14.91 -3.39
C PRO A 94 -20.96 -13.90 -2.26
N LYS A 95 -19.75 -13.83 -1.67
CA LYS A 95 -19.35 -12.78 -0.71
C LYS A 95 -18.14 -12.03 -1.27
N PHE A 96 -18.22 -10.71 -1.32
CA PHE A 96 -17.13 -9.87 -1.77
C PHE A 96 -16.40 -9.25 -0.59
N HIS A 97 -15.07 -9.31 -0.64
CA HIS A 97 -14.20 -8.63 0.31
C HIS A 97 -13.26 -7.71 -0.45
N THR A 98 -13.27 -6.42 -0.12
CA THR A 98 -12.46 -5.38 -0.77
C THR A 98 -11.03 -5.35 -0.23
N THR A 99 -10.32 -6.47 -0.35
CA THR A 99 -8.96 -6.65 0.22
C THR A 99 -7.83 -6.24 -0.73
N LEU A 100 -8.11 -6.14 -2.04
CA LEU A 100 -7.13 -5.78 -3.07
C LEU A 100 -7.11 -4.27 -3.34
N ILE A 101 -7.05 -3.47 -2.28
CA ILE A 101 -6.95 -2.01 -2.35
C ILE A 101 -5.54 -1.53 -2.03
N ASP A 102 -5.11 -0.44 -2.70
CA ASP A 102 -3.84 0.24 -2.40
C ASP A 102 -3.96 1.09 -1.13
N GLY A 103 -2.85 1.32 -0.41
CA GLY A 103 -2.83 2.08 0.83
C GLY A 103 -3.45 3.47 0.72
N LYS A 104 -3.29 4.13 -0.42
CA LYS A 104 -3.92 5.44 -0.65
C LYS A 104 -5.43 5.33 -0.78
N VAL A 105 -5.92 4.27 -1.42
CA VAL A 105 -7.37 4.03 -1.54
C VAL A 105 -7.92 3.66 -0.17
N PHE A 106 -7.21 2.84 0.59
CA PHE A 106 -7.60 2.45 1.94
C PHE A 106 -7.75 3.67 2.86
N ASN A 107 -6.77 4.58 2.84
CA ASN A 107 -6.86 5.83 3.60
C ASN A 107 -8.06 6.70 3.21
N ILE A 108 -8.45 6.70 1.93
CA ILE A 108 -9.63 7.45 1.47
C ILE A 108 -10.92 6.79 1.99
N ILE A 109 -10.98 5.46 2.02
CA ILE A 109 -12.14 4.71 2.49
C ILE A 109 -12.35 4.97 3.98
N THR A 110 -11.31 4.80 4.79
CA THR A 110 -11.36 4.99 6.25
C THR A 110 -11.24 6.46 6.68
N GLU A 111 -11.24 7.40 5.74
CA GLU A 111 -11.06 8.84 6.00
C GLU A 111 -9.81 9.20 6.83
N THR A 112 -8.74 8.43 6.67
CA THR A 112 -7.47 8.64 7.39
C THR A 112 -6.42 9.36 6.55
N SER A 113 -5.44 9.95 7.23
CA SER A 113 -4.29 10.58 6.55
C SER A 113 -3.27 9.53 6.11
N SER A 114 -2.45 9.85 5.10
CA SER A 114 -1.33 8.97 4.69
C SER A 114 -0.26 8.71 5.76
N GLN A 115 -0.29 9.45 6.87
CA GLN A 115 0.61 9.28 8.00
C GLN A 115 -0.06 8.57 9.19
N SER A 116 -1.37 8.36 9.14
CA SER A 116 -2.14 7.63 10.15
C SER A 116 -2.29 6.17 9.72
N CYS A 117 -2.45 5.26 10.68
CA CYS A 117 -2.83 3.89 10.35
C CYS A 117 -4.31 3.84 9.96
N PRO A 118 -4.70 3.32 8.80
CA PRO A 118 -6.11 3.15 8.44
C PRO A 118 -6.83 2.06 9.25
N VAL A 119 -6.10 1.19 9.95
CA VAL A 119 -6.69 0.11 10.76
C VAL A 119 -7.06 0.58 12.15
N CYS A 120 -6.24 1.44 12.77
CA CYS A 120 -6.43 1.88 14.16
C CYS A 120 -6.46 3.41 14.34
N GLU A 121 -6.39 4.17 13.24
CA GLU A 121 -6.41 5.63 13.16
C GLU A 121 -5.27 6.38 13.88
N ALA A 122 -4.43 5.65 14.63
CA ALA A 122 -3.28 6.14 15.35
C ALA A 122 -2.30 6.91 14.46
N LYS A 123 -1.78 8.04 14.99
CA LYS A 123 -0.74 8.85 14.34
C LYS A 123 0.65 8.32 14.71
N PRO A 124 1.72 8.75 14.02
CA PRO A 124 3.08 8.25 14.28
C PRO A 124 3.55 8.39 15.73
N LYS A 125 3.05 9.41 16.44
CA LYS A 125 3.38 9.66 17.86
C LYS A 125 2.70 8.66 18.80
N ASP A 126 1.60 8.05 18.36
CA ASP A 126 0.75 7.21 19.20
C ASP A 126 1.23 5.75 19.19
N PHE A 127 1.96 5.30 18.17
CA PHE A 127 2.49 3.91 18.08
C PHE A 127 3.49 3.55 19.18
N LEU A 128 4.01 4.52 19.92
CA LEU A 128 4.86 4.25 21.08
C LEU A 128 4.07 3.66 22.26
N LYS A 129 2.73 3.81 22.26
CA LYS A 129 1.84 3.30 23.29
C LYS A 129 0.87 2.30 22.69
N ARG A 130 0.96 1.05 23.13
CA ARG A 130 0.16 -0.05 22.58
C ARG A 130 -1.34 0.17 22.80
N GLU A 131 -1.74 0.78 23.92
CA GLU A 131 -3.16 1.07 24.19
C GLU A 131 -3.83 2.00 23.16
N ASN A 132 -3.04 2.79 22.42
CA ASN A 132 -3.54 3.73 21.42
C ASN A 132 -3.73 3.09 20.04
N CYS A 133 -3.34 1.83 19.87
CA CYS A 133 -3.40 1.11 18.59
C CYS A 133 -4.53 0.07 18.61
N LYS A 134 -5.78 0.52 18.78
CA LYS A 134 -6.96 -0.35 18.74
C LYS A 134 -7.54 -0.37 17.34
N SER A 135 -7.68 -1.56 16.76
CA SER A 135 -8.28 -1.72 15.44
C SER A 135 -9.76 -1.35 15.45
N THR A 136 -10.22 -0.72 14.37
CA THR A 136 -11.66 -0.54 14.10
C THR A 136 -12.18 -1.72 13.27
N GLU A 137 -13.49 -1.97 13.35
CA GLU A 137 -14.12 -3.03 12.54
C GLU A 137 -13.94 -2.75 11.04
N GLU A 138 -14.19 -1.51 10.61
CA GLU A 138 -13.99 -1.04 9.24
C GLU A 138 -12.54 -1.22 8.77
N GLY A 139 -11.57 -0.89 9.63
CA GLY A 139 -10.15 -1.05 9.36
C GLY A 139 -9.71 -2.50 9.11
N LEU A 140 -10.45 -3.48 9.64
CA LEU A 140 -10.13 -4.91 9.46
C LEU A 140 -10.75 -5.49 8.18
N LEU A 141 -11.80 -4.88 7.62
CA LEU A 141 -12.52 -5.40 6.44
C LEU A 141 -11.64 -5.48 5.18
N HIS A 142 -10.63 -4.62 5.08
CA HIS A 142 -9.82 -4.47 3.88
C HIS A 142 -8.51 -5.28 3.90
N GLY A 143 -8.29 -6.09 4.93
CA GLY A 143 -7.15 -7.01 5.02
C GLY A 143 -5.78 -6.34 5.05
N CYS A 144 -4.72 -7.17 4.94
CA CYS A 144 -3.33 -6.69 4.94
C CYS A 144 -2.80 -6.48 3.53
N GLN A 145 -2.13 -5.36 3.29
CA GLN A 145 -1.47 -5.04 2.00
C GLN A 145 -0.13 -5.75 1.85
N SER A 146 -0.18 -7.08 1.73
CA SER A 146 0.97 -7.98 1.56
C SER A 146 1.98 -7.51 0.52
N LEU A 147 1.50 -7.00 -0.63
CA LEU A 147 2.36 -6.51 -1.72
C LEU A 147 3.30 -5.38 -1.27
N HIS A 148 2.82 -4.49 -0.42
CA HIS A 148 3.57 -3.33 0.05
C HIS A 148 4.35 -3.62 1.34
N ALA A 149 4.02 -4.67 2.08
CA ALA A 149 4.66 -5.01 3.35
C ALA A 149 6.19 -5.10 3.23
N ILE A 150 6.70 -5.89 2.28
CA ILE A 150 8.14 -6.09 2.12
C ILE A 150 8.88 -4.80 1.71
N VAL A 151 8.25 -3.97 0.87
CA VAL A 151 8.81 -2.68 0.44
C VAL A 151 8.83 -1.69 1.60
N ASN A 152 7.76 -1.67 2.39
CA ASN A 152 7.62 -0.79 3.55
C ASN A 152 8.62 -1.15 4.65
N VAL A 153 8.79 -2.44 4.95
CA VAL A 153 9.79 -2.93 5.92
C VAL A 153 11.20 -2.53 5.46
N PHE A 154 11.55 -2.78 4.18
CA PHE A 154 12.86 -2.41 3.67
C PHE A 154 13.10 -0.89 3.71
N ASN A 155 12.11 -0.10 3.30
CA ASN A 155 12.18 1.36 3.38
C ASN A 155 12.30 1.86 4.82
N PHE A 156 11.68 1.18 5.79
CA PHE A 156 11.84 1.47 7.21
C PHE A 156 13.27 1.23 7.68
N LEU A 157 13.85 0.06 7.35
CA LEU A 157 15.24 -0.26 7.67
C LEU A 157 16.23 0.78 7.09
N LEU A 158 16.05 1.16 5.82
CA LEU A 158 16.86 2.22 5.21
C LEU A 158 16.73 3.54 5.97
N LYS A 159 15.49 3.96 6.25
CA LYS A 159 15.18 5.19 6.98
C LYS A 159 15.74 5.19 8.40
N LEU A 160 15.78 4.04 9.06
CA LEU A 160 16.40 3.87 10.37
C LEU A 160 17.92 4.03 10.26
N ALA A 161 18.54 3.29 9.34
CA ALA A 161 19.98 3.31 9.10
C ALA A 161 20.51 4.72 8.75
N TYR A 162 19.77 5.49 7.94
CA TYR A 162 20.14 6.86 7.58
C TYR A 162 20.11 7.85 8.75
N ARG A 163 19.40 7.52 9.83
CA ARG A 163 19.17 8.43 10.97
C ARG A 163 19.88 8.00 12.24
N MET A 164 20.72 6.96 12.17
CA MET A 164 21.46 6.45 13.33
C MET A 164 22.34 7.52 13.98
N ASP A 165 22.88 8.46 13.20
CA ASP A 165 23.75 9.52 13.74
C ASP A 165 22.98 10.61 14.49
N ASN A 166 21.70 10.81 14.14
CA ASN A 166 20.88 11.89 14.71
C ASN A 166 19.87 11.40 15.74
N LEU A 167 19.52 10.10 15.74
CA LEU A 167 18.56 9.45 16.64
C LEU A 167 17.20 10.17 16.73
N LYS A 168 16.79 10.85 15.66
CA LYS A 168 15.55 11.63 15.56
C LYS A 168 14.69 11.12 14.42
N TRP A 169 13.37 11.10 14.61
CA TRP A 169 12.41 10.74 13.55
C TRP A 169 12.42 11.74 12.37
N GLN A 170 12.52 13.04 12.68
CA GLN A 170 12.52 14.12 11.69
C GLN A 170 13.83 14.91 11.76
N ALA A 171 14.56 14.97 10.65
CA ALA A 171 15.68 15.89 10.47
C ALA A 171 15.12 17.23 9.96
N ARG A 172 15.04 18.23 10.83
CA ARG A 172 14.48 19.56 10.51
C ARG A 172 15.59 20.58 10.27
N GLY A 173 16.67 20.51 11.05
CA GLY A 173 17.81 21.42 10.94
C GLY A 173 18.70 21.08 9.74
N GLN A 174 19.42 22.08 9.20
CA GLN A 174 20.31 21.89 8.05
C GLN A 174 21.40 20.85 8.37
N LYS A 175 22.06 20.99 9.53
CA LYS A 175 23.07 20.03 10.01
C LYS A 175 22.55 18.58 10.10
N GLU A 176 21.30 18.41 10.56
CA GLU A 176 20.67 17.09 10.65
C GLU A 176 20.40 16.52 9.25
N LYS A 177 19.93 17.37 8.32
CA LYS A 177 19.69 16.96 6.92
C LYS A 177 20.98 16.56 6.23
N ASP A 178 22.05 17.32 6.42
CA ASP A 178 23.36 17.05 5.84
C ASP A 178 23.93 15.73 6.37
N SER A 179 23.83 15.50 7.69
CA SER A 179 24.20 14.22 8.30
C SER A 179 23.40 13.04 7.74
N VAL A 180 22.08 13.18 7.60
CA VAL A 180 21.23 12.12 7.00
C VAL A 180 21.60 11.88 5.53
N ALA A 181 21.91 12.93 4.76
CA ALA A 181 22.29 12.83 3.35
C ALA A 181 23.63 12.12 3.16
N GLU A 182 24.63 12.46 3.98
CA GLU A 182 25.93 11.80 3.99
C GLU A 182 25.79 10.31 4.37
N ARG A 183 25.07 10.03 5.45
CA ARG A 183 24.82 8.65 5.90
C ARG A 183 24.05 7.84 4.87
N LYS A 184 23.08 8.47 4.17
CA LYS A 184 22.35 7.86 3.07
C LYS A 184 23.29 7.47 1.93
N PHE A 185 24.18 8.37 1.50
CA PHE A 185 25.14 8.09 0.43
C PHE A 185 26.04 6.90 0.80
N GLN A 186 26.60 6.90 2.01
CA GLN A 186 27.44 5.80 2.50
C GLN A 186 26.72 4.45 2.49
N ILE A 187 25.47 4.41 2.96
CA ILE A 187 24.68 3.17 2.98
C ILE A 187 24.31 2.71 1.56
N GLN A 188 23.96 3.62 0.66
CA GLN A 188 23.66 3.28 -0.74
C GLN A 188 24.86 2.64 -1.43
N GLU A 189 26.06 3.19 -1.24
CA GLU A 189 27.30 2.61 -1.77
C GLU A 189 27.60 1.23 -1.16
N ARG A 190 27.38 1.06 0.15
CA ARG A 190 27.54 -0.26 0.80
C ARG A 190 26.58 -1.29 0.28
N LEU A 191 25.30 -0.94 0.12
CA LEU A 191 24.29 -1.85 -0.44
C LEU A 191 24.63 -2.22 -1.88
N LYS A 192 25.12 -1.26 -2.68
CA LYS A 192 25.58 -1.52 -4.05
C LYS A 192 26.77 -2.47 -4.08
N ARG A 193 27.74 -2.34 -3.17
CA ARG A 193 28.88 -3.26 -3.06
C ARG A 193 28.46 -4.65 -2.58
N ALA A 194 27.58 -4.73 -1.58
CA ALA A 194 27.15 -6.00 -0.99
C ALA A 194 26.21 -6.80 -1.89
N PHE A 195 25.29 -6.13 -2.60
CA PHE A 195 24.22 -6.78 -3.37
C PHE A 195 24.29 -6.57 -4.88
N GLY A 196 25.19 -5.70 -5.37
CA GLY A 196 25.24 -5.31 -6.78
C GLY A 196 24.02 -4.50 -7.25
N ILE A 197 23.24 -3.94 -6.32
CA ILE A 197 21.95 -3.29 -6.59
C ILE A 197 21.91 -1.90 -5.96
N THR A 198 21.35 -0.94 -6.70
CA THR A 198 21.15 0.43 -6.22
C THR A 198 19.75 0.61 -5.60
N PHE A 199 19.69 0.99 -4.32
CA PHE A 199 18.46 1.25 -3.59
C PHE A 199 18.22 2.76 -3.37
N ASP A 200 16.94 3.14 -3.26
CA ASP A 200 16.50 4.48 -2.88
C ASP A 200 17.05 5.65 -3.72
N CYS A 201 17.33 5.40 -5.00
CA CYS A 201 17.69 6.44 -5.95
C CYS A 201 16.44 6.95 -6.68
N PRO A 202 16.32 8.26 -6.97
CA PRO A 202 15.28 8.78 -7.84
C PRO A 202 15.33 8.11 -9.21
N ARG A 203 14.16 7.77 -9.76
CA ARG A 203 14.09 7.30 -11.15
C ARG A 203 14.14 8.46 -12.13
N SER A 204 14.69 8.21 -13.32
CA SER A 204 14.59 9.13 -14.45
C SER A 204 13.11 9.43 -14.72
N GLY A 205 12.74 10.72 -14.65
CA GLY A 205 11.36 11.19 -14.76
C GLY A 205 10.71 11.63 -13.44
N GLY A 206 11.38 11.52 -12.29
CA GLY A 206 10.99 12.21 -11.05
C GLY A 206 9.90 11.55 -10.21
N PHE A 207 9.44 10.34 -10.55
CA PHE A 207 8.40 9.62 -9.79
C PHE A 207 8.93 8.30 -9.22
N GLY A 208 8.82 8.17 -7.90
CA GLY A 208 9.25 6.98 -7.16
C GLY A 208 10.77 6.84 -7.04
N ASN A 209 11.19 5.76 -6.40
CA ASN A 209 12.60 5.40 -6.24
C ASN A 209 12.90 4.03 -6.85
N THR A 210 14.17 3.66 -6.93
CA THR A 210 14.60 2.37 -7.46
C THR A 210 14.12 1.19 -6.62
N THR A 211 13.80 1.40 -5.34
CA THR A 211 13.36 0.36 -4.38
C THR A 211 12.01 -0.25 -4.78
N THR A 212 12.06 -1.38 -5.48
CA THR A 212 10.86 -2.17 -5.84
C THR A 212 10.74 -3.42 -4.99
N GLY A 213 9.55 -4.02 -4.98
CA GLY A 213 9.33 -5.34 -4.36
C GLY A 213 10.31 -6.41 -4.85
N ASN A 214 10.70 -6.41 -6.14
CA ASN A 214 11.69 -7.35 -6.66
C ASN A 214 13.09 -7.12 -6.06
N LEU A 215 13.51 -5.86 -5.91
CA LEU A 215 14.81 -5.57 -5.29
C LEU A 215 14.79 -5.91 -3.79
N CYS A 216 13.71 -5.58 -3.08
CA CYS A 216 13.55 -5.93 -1.66
C CYS A 216 13.57 -7.44 -1.46
N ARG A 217 12.89 -8.21 -2.32
CA ARG A 217 12.92 -9.68 -2.29
C ARG A 217 14.33 -10.23 -2.49
N ARG A 218 15.10 -9.68 -3.43
CA ARG A 218 16.50 -10.07 -3.65
C ARG A 218 17.37 -9.77 -2.43
N ALA A 219 17.25 -8.57 -1.86
CA ALA A 219 18.01 -8.20 -0.66
C ALA A 219 17.65 -9.09 0.55
N PHE A 220 16.37 -9.42 0.71
CA PHE A 220 15.91 -10.31 1.78
C PHE A 220 16.10 -11.80 1.48
N ALA A 221 16.51 -12.21 0.29
CA ALA A 221 16.86 -13.61 0.02
C ALA A 221 18.18 -13.97 0.73
N GLU A 222 19.12 -13.03 0.79
CA GLU A 222 20.40 -13.20 1.47
C GLU A 222 20.25 -13.31 3.00
N PRO A 223 21.21 -13.92 3.71
CA PRO A 223 21.22 -13.97 5.17
C PRO A 223 21.06 -12.59 5.80
N GLY A 224 20.27 -12.50 6.88
CA GLY A 224 19.99 -11.23 7.58
C GLY A 224 21.27 -10.49 8.01
N LYS A 225 22.34 -11.25 8.30
CA LYS A 225 23.66 -10.74 8.65
C LYS A 225 24.26 -9.81 7.58
N LEU A 226 24.21 -10.19 6.30
CA LEU A 226 24.78 -9.35 5.22
C LEU A 226 24.06 -8.00 5.11
N LEU A 227 22.73 -8.02 5.22
CA LEU A 227 21.92 -6.81 5.18
C LEU A 227 22.14 -5.94 6.43
N SER A 228 22.23 -6.57 7.60
CA SER A 228 22.56 -5.91 8.88
C SER A 228 23.90 -5.19 8.83
N GLU A 229 24.95 -5.85 8.33
CA GLU A 229 26.28 -5.26 8.15
C GLU A 229 26.28 -4.09 7.16
N ALA A 230 25.55 -4.22 6.05
CA ALA A 230 25.43 -3.15 5.06
C ALA A 230 24.71 -1.91 5.60
N LEU A 231 23.70 -2.11 6.46
CA LEU A 231 22.89 -1.05 7.05
C LEU A 231 23.44 -0.51 8.39
N TYR A 232 24.44 -1.16 8.98
CA TYR A 232 24.87 -0.91 10.36
C TYR A 232 23.72 -0.98 11.37
N LEU A 233 22.89 -2.00 11.25
CA LEU A 233 21.78 -2.26 12.16
C LEU A 233 22.00 -3.59 12.87
N ASP A 234 21.35 -3.75 14.03
CA ASP A 234 21.35 -4.99 14.78
C ASP A 234 20.86 -6.18 13.92
N VAL A 235 21.55 -7.32 14.05
CA VAL A 235 21.30 -8.50 13.21
C VAL A 235 19.96 -9.15 13.51
N ASP A 236 19.54 -9.15 14.77
CA ASP A 236 18.29 -9.76 15.20
C ASP A 236 17.12 -8.90 14.76
N LEU A 237 17.22 -7.58 14.90
CA LEU A 237 16.23 -6.62 14.38
C LEU A 237 16.00 -6.82 12.88
N VAL A 238 17.08 -6.85 12.09
CA VAL A 238 16.99 -7.02 10.63
C VAL A 238 16.42 -8.39 10.26
N THR A 239 16.85 -9.44 10.96
CA THR A 239 16.38 -10.82 10.72
C THR A 239 14.90 -10.96 11.05
N ASN A 240 14.43 -10.41 12.17
CA ASN A 240 13.03 -10.47 12.58
C ASN A 240 12.12 -9.68 11.62
N LEU A 241 12.53 -8.47 11.24
CA LEU A 241 11.78 -7.67 10.27
C LEU A 241 11.76 -8.31 8.87
N LYS A 242 12.86 -8.92 8.44
CA LYS A 242 12.91 -9.74 7.22
C LYS A 242 11.88 -10.87 7.28
N ARG A 243 11.83 -11.63 8.39
CA ARG A 243 10.88 -12.75 8.57
C ARG A 243 9.43 -12.27 8.45
N VAL A 244 9.06 -11.21 9.17
CA VAL A 244 7.71 -10.63 9.10
C VAL A 244 7.40 -10.16 7.67
N GLY A 245 8.30 -9.42 7.03
CA GLY A 245 8.11 -8.91 5.68
C GLY A 245 7.95 -10.01 4.62
N LEU A 246 8.73 -11.08 4.72
CA LEU A 246 8.62 -12.24 3.83
C LEU A 246 7.35 -13.05 4.09
N PHE A 247 7.02 -13.31 5.35
CA PHE A 247 5.80 -14.02 5.72
C PHE A 247 4.54 -13.34 5.16
N LEU A 248 4.45 -12.02 5.34
CA LEU A 248 3.35 -11.22 4.80
C LEU A 248 3.33 -11.21 3.27
N ALA A 249 4.48 -11.25 2.60
CA ALA A 249 4.57 -11.21 1.14
C ALA A 249 4.29 -12.55 0.46
N VAL A 250 4.57 -13.68 1.12
CA VAL A 250 4.32 -15.04 0.59
C VAL A 250 2.88 -15.49 0.89
N GLY A 251 2.17 -14.80 1.79
CA GLY A 251 0.76 -15.03 2.04
C GLY A 251 0.50 -16.30 2.82
N GLY A 252 1.19 -16.51 3.96
CA GLY A 252 0.81 -17.37 5.09
C GLY A 252 0.49 -18.86 4.85
N GLY A 253 0.37 -19.33 3.61
CA GLY A 253 -0.20 -20.63 3.27
C GLY A 253 0.02 -20.94 1.80
N GLY A 254 1.26 -21.26 1.45
CA GLY A 254 1.61 -21.77 0.13
C GLY A 254 2.54 -22.96 0.30
N GLY A 255 2.05 -24.15 -0.03
CA GLY A 255 2.82 -25.39 -0.17
C GLY A 255 3.81 -25.34 -1.33
N GLY A 256 4.69 -24.35 -1.33
CA GLY A 256 5.75 -24.15 -2.31
C GLY A 256 7.00 -23.64 -1.61
N ASN A 257 7.90 -24.55 -1.26
CA ASN A 257 9.32 -24.36 -0.95
C ASN A 257 9.72 -23.19 -0.01
N CYS A 258 8.83 -22.64 0.81
CA CYS A 258 9.26 -22.01 2.05
C CYS A 258 9.64 -23.16 3.00
N ARG A 259 10.93 -23.32 3.30
CA ARG A 259 11.41 -24.43 4.14
C ARG A 259 10.61 -24.40 5.45
N ARG A 260 9.97 -25.52 5.82
CA ARG A 260 9.20 -25.69 7.08
C ARG A 260 9.88 -25.06 8.30
N ASN A 261 11.22 -25.09 8.33
CA ASN A 261 12.04 -24.54 9.40
C ASN A 261 11.90 -23.01 9.61
N ASP A 262 11.42 -22.24 8.62
CA ASP A 262 11.24 -20.79 8.78
C ASP A 262 9.92 -20.44 9.49
N ILE A 263 8.90 -21.31 9.41
CA ILE A 263 7.57 -21.08 10.00
C ILE A 263 7.52 -21.56 11.46
N GLU A 264 8.22 -22.65 11.81
CA GLU A 264 8.25 -23.16 13.18
C GLU A 264 8.92 -22.18 14.16
N ASN A 265 9.84 -21.33 13.67
CA ASN A 265 10.47 -20.27 14.47
C ASN A 265 9.60 -19.01 14.67
N LEU A 266 8.45 -18.90 13.97
CA LEU A 266 7.54 -17.75 14.07
C LEU A 266 6.46 -17.95 15.16
N ILE A 267 6.18 -19.19 15.56
CA ILE A 267 5.10 -19.52 16.51
C ILE A 267 5.54 -19.30 17.98
N PHE A 268 6.83 -19.13 18.26
CA PHE A 268 7.35 -19.02 19.63
C PHE A 268 7.31 -17.62 20.28
N PHE A 269 6.87 -16.57 19.57
CA PHE A 269 6.86 -15.19 20.11
C PHE A 269 5.64 -14.83 20.99
N GLY A 270 4.84 -15.82 21.41
CA GLY A 270 3.62 -15.61 22.19
C GLY A 270 3.63 -16.12 23.63
N LYS A 271 4.74 -16.68 24.12
CA LYS A 271 4.89 -17.10 25.51
C LYS A 271 6.15 -16.47 26.09
N GLU A 272 6.01 -15.88 27.27
CA GLU A 272 7.03 -15.14 28.01
C GLU A 272 7.18 -13.66 27.61
N HIS A 273 6.24 -12.84 28.09
CA HIS A 273 6.50 -11.62 28.89
C HIS A 273 5.19 -11.15 29.55
#